data_AF-A0AAF0ZCP4-F1
#
_entry.id   AF-A0AAF0ZCP4-F1
#
_cell.length_a   1.000
_cell.length_b   1.000
_cell.length_c   1.000
_cell.angle_alpha   90.00
_cell.angle_beta   90.00
_cell.angle_gamma   90.00
#
_symmetry.space_group_name_H-M   'P 1'
#
loop_
_entity.id
_entity.type
_entity.pdbx_description
1 polymer ?
#
loop_
_entity_poly.entity_id
_entity_poly.type
_entity_poly.pdbx_seq_one_letter_code
_entity_poly.pdbx_strand_id
1 'polypeptide(L)'
;MANAHKRYNNIDQLVIHGETTKEPSRIKGEIMGYYKRLYSETIKWRPTFQNTQFPVLTEEDRGALQGHFDESEILRCLKMCATDKAPGLDGFTMGFFIKCWEVVKQDIMDTFQNFYDQ
;
A
#
# COMPACT_ATOMS: atom_id res chain seq x y z
N MET A 1 16.07 0.76 -27.58
CA MET A 1 14.87 1.08 -26.77
C MET A 1 14.99 2.36 -25.92
N ALA A 2 16.17 2.75 -25.42
CA ALA A 2 16.32 3.98 -24.62
C ALA A 2 15.86 5.28 -25.29
N ASN A 3 16.11 5.44 -26.60
CA ASN A 3 15.72 6.65 -27.34
C ASN A 3 14.19 6.80 -27.55
N ALA A 4 13.43 5.71 -27.63
CA ALA A 4 11.98 5.76 -27.78
C ALA A 4 11.31 6.22 -26.47
N HIS A 5 11.78 5.69 -25.34
CA HIS A 5 11.30 6.09 -24.00
C HIS A 5 11.62 7.56 -23.69
N LYS A 6 12.83 8.01 -24.05
CA LYS A 6 13.24 9.42 -23.88
C LYS A 6 12.39 10.36 -24.74
N ARG A 7 12.00 9.95 -25.95
CA ARG A 7 11.16 10.75 -26.85
C ARG A 7 9.69 10.83 -26.41
N TYR A 8 9.19 9.80 -25.71
CA TYR A 8 7.81 9.77 -25.23
C TYR A 8 7.62 10.54 -23.92
N ASN A 9 8.64 10.53 -23.06
CA ASN A 9 8.59 11.15 -21.72
C ASN A 9 9.27 12.52 -21.66
N ASN A 10 9.59 13.11 -22.81
CA ASN A 10 10.18 14.45 -22.89
C ASN A 10 9.12 15.47 -23.29
N ILE A 11 9.11 16.61 -22.60
CA ILE A 11 8.18 17.71 -22.87
C ILE A 11 8.97 18.80 -23.62
N ASP A 12 8.90 18.76 -24.94
CA ASP A 12 9.61 19.70 -25.83
C ASP A 12 8.88 21.04 -26.00
N GLN A 13 7.57 21.08 -25.72
CA GLN A 13 6.76 22.28 -25.80
C GLN A 13 5.56 22.20 -24.87
N LEU A 14 5.11 23.36 -24.39
CA LEU A 14 3.95 23.49 -23.51
C LEU A 14 3.11 24.69 -23.93
N VAL A 15 1.79 24.56 -23.90
CA VAL A 15 0.88 25.71 -24.09
C VAL A 15 0.61 26.34 -22.73
N ILE A 16 0.91 27.63 -22.59
CA ILE A 16 0.77 28.41 -21.36
C ILE A 16 -0.06 29.65 -21.71
N HIS A 17 -1.23 29.81 -21.07
CA HIS A 17 -2.15 30.93 -21.32
C HIS A 17 -2.51 31.15 -22.81
N GLY A 18 -2.58 30.06 -23.59
CA GLY A 18 -2.91 30.09 -25.02
C GLY A 18 -1.70 30.27 -25.95
N GLU A 19 -0.50 30.50 -25.42
CA GLU A 19 0.73 30.60 -26.20
C GLU A 19 1.57 29.33 -26.10
N THR A 20 2.11 28.85 -27.22
CA THR A 20 3.04 27.72 -27.20
C THR A 20 4.45 28.20 -26.87
N THR A 21 5.06 27.66 -25.82
CA THR A 21 6.47 27.85 -25.50
C THR A 21 7.28 26.59 -25.78
N LYS A 22 8.53 26.77 -26.20
CA LYS A 22 9.57 25.73 -26.27
C LYS A 22 10.75 26.01 -25.32
N GLU A 23 10.68 27.11 -24.57
CA GLU A 23 11.74 27.54 -23.67
C GLU A 23 11.78 26.63 -22.42
N PRO A 24 12.85 25.86 -22.19
CA PRO A 24 12.89 24.86 -21.11
C PRO A 24 12.68 25.47 -19.71
N SER A 25 13.21 26.67 -19.46
CA SER A 25 13.05 27.39 -18.19
C SER A 25 11.60 27.76 -17.92
N ARG A 26 10.88 28.24 -18.95
CA ARG A 26 9.46 28.60 -18.87
C ARG A 26 8.59 27.36 -18.69
N ILE A 27 8.87 26.28 -19.43
CA ILE A 27 8.19 24.97 -19.27
C ILE A 27 8.35 24.45 -17.84
N LYS A 28 9.59 24.42 -17.32
CA LYS A 28 9.87 23.96 -15.96
C LYS A 28 9.14 24.81 -14.92
N GLY A 29 9.19 26.13 -15.06
CA GLY A 29 8.54 27.07 -14.16
C GLY A 29 7.02 26.84 -14.07
N GLU A 30 6.36 26.68 -15.21
CA GLU A 30 4.92 26.43 -15.24
C GLU A 30 4.53 25.08 -14.66
N ILE A 31 5.26 24.00 -14.99
CA ILE A 31 5.00 22.67 -14.42
C ILE A 31 5.14 22.73 -12.90
N MET A 32 6.24 23.31 -12.40
CA MET A 32 6.45 23.47 -10.96
C MET A 32 5.36 24.32 -10.31
N GLY A 33 4.98 25.45 -10.93
CA GLY A 33 3.93 26.32 -10.43
C GLY A 33 2.57 25.63 -10.39
N TYR A 34 2.22 24.88 -11.43
CA TYR A 34 0.99 24.10 -11.50
C TYR A 34 0.93 23.07 -10.38
N TYR A 35 1.94 22.19 -10.26
CA TYR A 35 1.93 21.15 -9.24
C TYR A 35 2.05 21.71 -7.82
N LYS A 36 2.80 22.81 -7.64
CA LYS A 36 2.82 23.51 -6.35
C LYS A 36 1.42 23.94 -5.96
N ARG A 37 0.64 24.53 -6.87
CA ARG A 37 -0.75 24.91 -6.59
C ARG A 37 -1.64 23.69 -6.37
N LEU A 38 -1.50 22.66 -7.21
CA LEU A 38 -2.30 21.44 -7.12
C LEU A 38 -2.12 20.73 -5.78
N TYR A 39 -0.89 20.68 -5.28
CA TYR A 39 -0.55 20.05 -4.00
C TYR A 39 -0.49 21.05 -2.83
N SER A 40 -0.86 22.31 -3.05
CA SER A 40 -1.01 23.27 -1.96
C SER A 40 -2.41 23.14 -1.37
N GLU A 41 -2.45 23.16 -0.04
CA GLU A 41 -3.70 23.28 0.68
C GLU A 41 -4.38 24.62 0.37
N THR A 42 -5.62 24.58 -0.13
CA THR A 42 -6.43 25.79 -0.36
C THR A 42 -7.38 26.06 0.80
N ILE A 43 -7.66 25.05 1.62
CA ILE A 43 -8.57 25.12 2.75
C ILE A 43 -7.83 25.76 3.94
N LYS A 44 -8.21 26.99 4.29
CA LYS A 44 -7.61 27.75 5.41
C LYS A 44 -8.00 27.23 6.79
N TRP A 45 -9.12 26.50 6.88
CA TRP A 45 -9.65 25.97 8.12
C TRP A 45 -9.84 24.46 8.00
N ARG A 46 -9.09 23.71 8.81
CA ARG A 46 -9.36 22.28 9.04
C ARG A 46 -9.85 22.15 10.48
N PRO A 47 -10.81 21.26 10.78
CA PRO A 47 -11.16 20.95 12.16
C PRO A 47 -9.89 20.58 12.92
N THR A 48 -9.55 21.34 13.94
CA THR A 48 -8.46 20.97 14.82
C THR A 48 -8.93 19.76 15.62
N PHE A 49 -8.07 18.74 15.71
CA PHE A 49 -8.35 17.53 16.47
C PHE A 49 -8.30 17.87 17.97
N GLN A 50 -9.35 18.50 18.48
CA GLN A 50 -9.44 18.97 19.87
C GLN A 50 -9.94 17.88 20.83
N ASN A 51 -10.42 16.75 20.29
CA ASN A 51 -10.92 15.65 21.10
C ASN A 51 -9.88 14.54 21.14
N THR A 52 -9.06 14.52 22.18
CA THR A 52 -7.96 13.55 22.37
C THR A 52 -8.37 12.31 23.17
N GLN A 53 -9.65 12.17 23.52
CA GLN A 53 -10.15 10.99 24.24
C GLN A 53 -10.50 9.87 23.26
N PHE A 54 -9.48 9.32 22.61
CA PHE A 54 -9.64 8.07 21.89
C PHE A 54 -9.60 6.91 22.86
N PRO A 55 -10.38 5.85 22.62
CA PRO A 55 -10.12 4.57 23.26
C PRO A 55 -8.65 4.22 23.02
N VAL A 56 -7.89 4.14 24.10
CA VAL A 56 -6.52 3.62 24.07
C VAL A 56 -6.63 2.13 24.31
N LEU A 57 -5.89 1.37 23.51
CA LEU A 57 -5.77 -0.07 23.72
C LEU A 57 -5.27 -0.34 25.14
N THR A 58 -5.83 -1.37 25.77
CA THR A 58 -5.33 -1.84 27.06
C THR A 58 -3.87 -2.32 26.89
N GLU A 59 -3.15 -2.48 28.00
CA GLU A 59 -1.82 -3.12 27.92
C GLU A 59 -1.93 -4.55 27.37
N GLU A 60 -2.99 -5.26 27.74
CA GLU A 60 -3.29 -6.61 27.27
C GLU A 60 -3.53 -6.64 25.76
N ASP A 61 -4.35 -5.74 25.21
CA ASP A 61 -4.59 -5.66 23.76
C ASP A 61 -3.32 -5.29 23.00
N ARG A 62 -2.50 -4.39 23.56
CA ARG A 62 -1.21 -4.00 22.96
C ARG A 62 -0.23 -5.17 22.94
N GLY A 63 -0.19 -5.94 24.02
CA GLY A 63 0.60 -7.17 24.09
C GLY A 63 0.12 -8.21 23.09
N ALA A 64 -1.19 -8.42 22.99
CA ALA A 64 -1.78 -9.38 22.04
C ALA A 64 -1.49 -9.01 20.57
N LEU A 65 -1.61 -7.73 20.21
CA LEU A 65 -1.35 -7.25 18.85
C LEU A 65 0.13 -7.27 18.45
N GLN A 66 1.04 -7.30 19.43
CA GLN A 66 2.49 -7.36 19.24
C GLN A 66 3.06 -8.74 19.57
N GLY A 67 2.21 -9.72 19.89
CA GLY A 67 2.65 -11.06 20.25
C GLY A 67 3.03 -11.90 19.03
N HIS A 68 3.58 -13.08 19.30
CA HIS A 68 3.74 -14.12 18.28
C HIS A 68 2.37 -14.57 17.76
N PHE A 69 2.32 -15.00 16.50
CA PHE A 69 1.11 -15.54 15.90
C PHE A 69 0.76 -16.91 16.47
N ASP A 70 -0.50 -17.09 16.86
CA ASP A 70 -0.99 -18.37 17.35
C ASP A 70 -1.51 -19.26 16.21
N GLU A 71 -1.40 -20.59 16.36
CA GLU A 71 -1.93 -21.54 15.37
C GLU A 71 -3.43 -21.31 15.10
N SER A 72 -4.19 -21.06 16.17
CA SER A 72 -5.63 -20.83 16.10
C SER A 72 -5.98 -19.53 15.37
N GLU A 73 -5.13 -18.50 15.50
CA GLU A 73 -5.28 -17.21 14.82
C GLU A 73 -5.07 -17.39 13.32
N ILE A 74 -3.96 -18.02 12.94
CA ILE A 74 -3.62 -18.28 11.53
C ILE A 74 -4.70 -19.13 10.87
N LEU A 75 -5.09 -20.25 11.51
CA LEU A 75 -6.12 -21.13 10.98
C LEU A 75 -7.47 -20.42 10.84
N ARG A 76 -7.83 -19.55 11.79
CA ARG A 76 -9.04 -18.73 11.70
C ARG A 76 -8.96 -17.75 10.53
N CYS A 77 -7.85 -17.06 10.34
CA CYS A 77 -7.64 -16.16 9.20
C CYS A 77 -7.74 -16.92 7.86
N LEU A 78 -7.17 -18.12 7.76
CA LEU A 78 -7.30 -18.97 6.59
C LEU A 78 -8.77 -19.31 6.31
N LYS A 79 -9.54 -19.70 7.33
CA LYS A 79 -10.98 -20.01 7.21
C LYS A 79 -11.85 -18.80 6.86
N MET A 80 -11.43 -17.60 7.24
CA MET A 80 -12.12 -16.36 6.86
C MET A 80 -11.89 -15.96 5.40
N CYS A 81 -10.88 -16.53 4.75
CA CYS A 81 -10.63 -16.30 3.33
C CYS A 81 -11.62 -17.11 2.47
N ALA A 82 -12.11 -16.51 1.38
CA ALA A 82 -12.92 -17.25 0.42
C ALA A 82 -12.09 -18.38 -0.23
N THR A 83 -12.60 -19.59 -0.15
CA THR A 83 -11.89 -20.84 -0.48
C THR A 83 -11.79 -21.10 -1.98
N ASP A 84 -12.67 -20.46 -2.74
CA ASP A 84 -12.86 -20.58 -4.19
C ASP A 84 -12.28 -19.41 -4.99
N LYS A 85 -11.47 -18.54 -4.34
CA LYS A 85 -10.70 -17.53 -5.06
C LYS A 85 -9.78 -18.18 -6.08
N ALA A 86 -9.57 -17.46 -7.19
CA ALA A 86 -8.64 -17.89 -8.23
C ALA A 86 -7.25 -18.17 -7.63
N PRO A 87 -6.59 -19.28 -8.03
CA PRO A 87 -5.29 -19.65 -7.50
C PRO A 87 -4.21 -18.64 -7.92
N GLY A 88 -3.13 -18.58 -7.15
CA GLY A 88 -1.93 -17.84 -7.52
C GLY A 88 -1.15 -18.53 -8.65
N LEU A 89 0.05 -18.03 -8.92
CA LEU A 89 1.00 -18.70 -9.83
C LEU A 89 1.40 -20.11 -9.36
N ASP A 90 1.17 -20.42 -8.09
CA ASP A 90 1.38 -21.72 -7.46
C ASP A 90 0.30 -22.77 -7.80
N GLY A 91 -0.84 -22.34 -8.36
CA GLY A 91 -1.95 -23.23 -8.69
C GLY A 91 -2.78 -23.69 -7.48
N PHE A 92 -2.52 -23.20 -6.27
CA PHE A 92 -3.27 -23.56 -5.06
C PHE A 92 -4.28 -22.48 -4.69
N THR A 93 -5.46 -22.90 -4.24
CA THR A 93 -6.46 -22.00 -3.65
C THR A 93 -6.36 -22.00 -2.13
N MET A 94 -7.01 -21.04 -1.46
CA MET A 94 -7.11 -21.06 0.01
C MET A 94 -7.76 -22.34 0.55
N GLY A 95 -8.61 -22.99 -0.25
CA GLY A 95 -9.19 -24.29 0.08
C GLY A 95 -8.16 -25.40 0.27
N PHE A 96 -7.01 -25.35 -0.41
CA PHE A 96 -5.91 -26.31 -0.21
C PHE A 96 -5.35 -26.19 1.21
N PHE A 97 -4.95 -24.97 1.62
CA PHE A 97 -4.35 -24.73 2.94
C PHE A 97 -5.28 -25.11 4.10
N ILE A 98 -6.59 -24.91 3.94
CA ILE A 98 -7.57 -25.33 4.94
C ILE A 98 -7.73 -26.86 4.98
N LYS A 99 -7.84 -27.52 3.83
CA LYS A 99 -8.04 -28.97 3.75
C LYS A 99 -6.80 -29.77 4.14
N CYS A 100 -5.63 -29.24 3.85
CA CYS A 100 -4.34 -29.87 4.09
C CYS A 100 -3.64 -29.29 5.33
N TRP A 101 -4.35 -28.58 6.21
CA TRP A 101 -3.76 -27.89 7.37
C TRP A 101 -2.82 -28.78 8.18
N GLU A 102 -3.25 -30.00 8.54
CA GLU A 102 -2.41 -30.92 9.32
C GLU A 102 -1.08 -31.31 8.64
N VAL A 103 -1.00 -31.18 7.32
CA VAL A 103 0.22 -31.45 6.54
C VAL A 103 1.12 -30.21 6.48
N VAL A 104 0.55 -29.03 6.24
CA VAL A 104 1.32 -27.80 5.95
C VAL A 104 1.48 -26.87 7.16
N LYS A 105 0.81 -27.16 8.28
CA LYS A 105 0.76 -26.23 9.43
C LYS A 105 2.13 -25.89 9.96
N GLN A 106 3.05 -26.85 10.06
CA GLN A 106 4.37 -26.59 10.65
C GLN A 106 5.16 -25.61 9.80
N ASP A 107 5.22 -25.83 8.48
CA ASP A 107 5.92 -24.93 7.54
C ASP A 107 5.33 -23.51 7.58
N ILE A 108 4.00 -23.40 7.71
CA ILE A 108 3.31 -22.11 7.81
C ILE A 108 3.65 -21.44 9.14
N MET A 109 3.53 -22.15 10.27
CA MET A 109 3.86 -21.62 11.59
C MET A 109 5.32 -21.12 11.65
N ASP A 110 6.26 -21.91 11.11
CA ASP A 110 7.67 -21.55 11.05
C ASP A 110 7.91 -20.31 10.17
N THR A 111 7.16 -20.17 9.08
CA THR A 111 7.22 -18.99 8.21
C THR A 111 6.73 -17.73 8.94
N PHE A 112 5.60 -17.81 9.66
CA PHE A 112 5.08 -16.69 10.45
C PHE A 112 6.01 -16.32 11.61
N GLN A 113 6.61 -17.32 12.25
CA GLN A 113 7.61 -17.11 13.29
C GLN A 113 8.84 -16.39 12.72
N ASN A 114 9.36 -16.85 11.58
CA ASN A 114 10.48 -16.20 10.92
C ASN A 114 10.16 -14.76 10.47
N PHE A 115 8.93 -14.50 10.02
CA PHE A 115 8.48 -13.16 9.68
C PHE A 115 8.44 -12.23 10.90
N TYR A 116 8.01 -12.74 12.06
CA TYR A 116 7.97 -11.97 13.31
C TYR A 116 9.37 -11.63 13.83
N ASP A 117 10.34 -12.52 13.65
CA ASP A 117 11.71 -12.36 14.16
C ASP A 117 12.61 -11.45 13.29
N GLN A 118 12.14 -11.00 12.11
CA GLN A 118 12.88 -10.12 11.18
C GLN A 118 12.67 -8.62 11.45
#